data_AF-A0A961BJZ8-F1
#
_entry.id   AF-A0A961BJZ8-F1
#
_cell.length_a   1.000
_cell.length_b   1.000
_cell.length_c   1.000
_cell.angle_alpha   90.00
_cell.angle_beta   90.00
_cell.angle_gamma   90.00
#
_symmetry.space_group_name_H-M   'P 1'
#
loop_
_entity.id
_entity.type
_entity.pdbx_description
1 polymer ?
#
loop_
_entity_poly.entity_id
_entity_poly.type
_entity_poly.pdbx_seq_one_letter_code
_entity_poly.pdbx_strand_id
1 'polypeptide(L)'
;KPGFWQPAMQVNYPDADVPFTRIVEIKHATGQNVDATTIVREFPKDWKPGEEPYYPVPAPDAKAAYQKYAALAAEEKHTSFIGRLATYRYYNMDQVTAMALTEADRLLALHGTP
;
A
#
# COMPACT_ATOMS: atom_id res chain seq x y z
N LYS A 1 20.27 -20.83 9.44
CA LYS A 1 21.44 -20.07 8.95
C LYS A 1 21.89 -19.17 10.09
N PRO A 2 23.19 -19.09 10.44
CA PRO A 2 23.66 -18.22 11.51
C PRO A 2 23.10 -16.80 11.34
N GLY A 3 22.58 -16.24 12.44
CA GLY A 3 21.97 -14.92 12.47
C GLY A 3 20.56 -14.81 11.89
N PHE A 4 19.93 -15.82 11.29
CA PHE A 4 18.55 -15.72 10.80
C PHE A 4 17.54 -16.26 11.83
N TRP A 5 16.41 -15.57 11.98
CA TRP A 5 15.33 -15.94 12.91
C TRP A 5 14.40 -17.00 12.31
N GLN A 6 14.10 -16.91 11.01
CA GLN A 6 13.11 -17.75 10.34
C GLN A 6 13.63 -18.24 8.96
N PRO A 7 13.03 -19.30 8.37
CA PRO A 7 13.56 -19.89 7.13
C PRO A 7 13.36 -19.03 5.88
N ALA A 8 12.45 -18.05 5.92
CA ALA A 8 12.07 -17.23 4.77
C ALA A 8 11.88 -15.75 5.16
N MET A 9 11.91 -14.85 4.17
CA MET A 9 11.66 -13.42 4.38
C MET A 9 10.34 -13.17 5.11
N GLN A 10 9.29 -13.92 4.77
CA GLN A 10 7.97 -13.79 5.38
C GLN A 10 7.44 -15.17 5.76
N VAL A 11 6.91 -15.29 6.96
CA VAL A 11 6.16 -16.47 7.43
C VAL A 11 4.80 -15.99 7.93
N ASN A 12 3.73 -16.56 7.39
CA ASN A 12 2.35 -16.23 7.76
C ASN A 12 1.84 -17.17 8.85
N TYR A 13 1.03 -16.64 9.75
CA TYR A 13 0.43 -17.35 10.87
C TYR A 13 -1.10 -17.24 10.73
N PRO A 14 -1.76 -18.22 10.08
CA PRO A 14 -3.20 -18.15 9.80
C PRO A 14 -4.08 -18.54 10.99
N ASP A 15 -3.47 -19.03 12.08
CA ASP A 15 -4.17 -19.44 13.29
C ASP A 15 -4.78 -18.23 14.01
N ALA A 16 -6.06 -18.33 14.40
CA ALA A 16 -6.80 -17.27 15.06
C ALA A 16 -6.28 -16.96 16.47
N ASP A 17 -5.61 -17.92 17.11
CA ASP A 17 -5.02 -17.74 18.44
C ASP A 17 -3.69 -16.96 18.38
N VAL A 18 -3.15 -16.71 17.19
CA VAL A 18 -1.93 -15.91 17.00
C VAL A 18 -2.32 -14.44 16.79
N PRO A 19 -1.83 -13.49 17.62
CA PRO A 19 -2.29 -12.10 17.58
C PRO A 19 -1.75 -11.28 16.40
N PHE A 20 -0.84 -11.83 15.60
CA PHE A 20 -0.22 -11.18 14.43
C PHE A 20 -0.39 -12.07 13.19
N THR A 21 -0.44 -11.46 12.01
CA THR A 21 -0.68 -12.20 10.75
C THR A 21 0.59 -12.78 10.15
N ARG A 22 1.73 -12.12 10.34
CA ARG A 22 3.03 -12.55 9.80
C ARG A 22 4.21 -11.99 10.57
N ILE A 23 5.35 -12.65 10.38
CA ILE A 23 6.67 -12.15 10.74
C ILE A 23 7.47 -11.91 9.46
N VAL A 24 8.04 -10.71 9.33
CA VAL A 24 8.93 -10.32 8.22
C VAL A 24 10.36 -10.16 8.75
N GLU A 25 11.29 -10.84 8.13
CA GLU A 25 12.73 -10.74 8.37
C GLU A 25 13.41 -10.19 7.11
N ILE A 26 13.64 -8.87 7.08
CA ILE A 26 14.10 -8.13 5.90
C ILE A 26 15.51 -8.55 5.46
N LYS A 27 16.30 -9.16 6.35
CA LYS A 27 17.65 -9.66 6.05
C LYS A 27 17.67 -10.66 4.88
N HIS A 28 16.61 -11.45 4.69
CA HIS A 28 16.50 -12.36 3.55
C HIS A 28 16.46 -11.62 2.20
N ALA A 29 15.87 -10.43 2.14
CA ALA A 29 15.76 -9.63 0.92
C ALA A 29 16.99 -8.74 0.69
N THR A 30 17.54 -8.17 1.76
CA THR A 30 18.67 -7.23 1.68
C THR A 30 20.02 -7.92 1.56
N GLY A 31 20.13 -9.18 2.00
CA GLY A 31 21.40 -9.92 1.98
C GLY A 31 22.43 -9.42 3.00
N GLN A 32 22.01 -8.67 4.03
CA GLN A 32 22.90 -8.12 5.05
C GLN A 32 23.71 -9.24 5.73
N ASN A 33 25.04 -9.09 5.78
CA ASN A 33 25.95 -10.05 6.40
C ASN A 33 26.33 -9.62 7.83
N VAL A 34 25.45 -9.94 8.78
CA VAL A 34 25.61 -9.65 10.21
C VAL A 34 25.05 -10.80 11.04
N ASP A 35 25.66 -11.03 12.21
CA ASP A 35 25.29 -12.14 13.12
C ASP A 35 23.96 -11.91 13.87
N ALA A 36 23.39 -10.70 13.78
CA ALA A 36 22.09 -10.34 14.32
C ALA A 36 21.02 -10.21 13.22
N THR A 37 19.76 -10.08 13.62
CA THR A 37 18.66 -9.83 12.67
C THR A 37 17.55 -9.02 13.33
N THR A 38 16.80 -8.32 12.50
CA THR A 38 15.60 -7.59 12.93
C THR A 38 14.39 -8.25 12.27
N ILE A 39 13.38 -8.53 13.09
CA ILE A 39 12.08 -9.01 12.64
C ILE A 39 11.00 -7.96 12.88
N VAL A 40 9.97 -8.00 12.05
CA VAL A 40 8.75 -7.20 12.22
C VAL A 40 7.59 -8.17 12.38
N ARG A 41 6.83 -8.03 13.46
CA ARG A 41 5.54 -8.72 13.63
C ARG A 41 4.44 -7.74 13.25
N GLU A 42 3.54 -8.15 12.36
CA GLU A 42 2.47 -7.29 11.87
C GLU A 42 1.12 -7.61 12.53
N PHE A 43 0.57 -6.61 13.22
CA PHE A 43 -0.70 -6.70 13.92
C PHE A 43 -1.79 -6.00 13.10
N PRO A 44 -2.87 -6.69 12.71
CA PRO A 44 -3.99 -6.04 12.06
C PRO A 44 -4.71 -5.13 13.06
N LYS A 45 -5.27 -4.03 12.57
CA LYS A 45 -5.99 -3.06 13.38
C LYS A 45 -7.08 -2.40 12.55
N ASP A 46 -8.25 -2.20 13.16
CA ASP A 46 -9.29 -1.37 12.57
C ASP A 46 -8.82 0.08 12.45
N TRP A 47 -8.99 0.65 11.27
CA TRP A 47 -8.63 2.03 11.02
C TRP A 47 -9.52 3.00 11.81
N LYS A 48 -8.93 4.10 12.28
CA LYS A 48 -9.64 5.20 12.94
C LYS A 48 -9.19 6.55 12.36
N PRO A 49 -10.05 7.58 12.40
CA PRO A 49 -9.65 8.93 12.04
C PRO A 49 -8.39 9.37 12.78
N GLY A 50 -7.39 9.90 12.06
CA GLY A 50 -6.08 10.27 12.59
C GLY A 50 -5.02 9.17 12.51
N GLU A 51 -5.37 7.98 12.04
CA GLU A 51 -4.43 6.88 11.80
C GLU A 51 -4.11 6.73 10.31
N GLU A 52 -2.93 6.19 10.00
CA GLU A 52 -2.50 5.94 8.62
C GLU A 52 -3.41 4.88 7.95
N PRO A 53 -4.08 5.20 6.83
CA PRO A 53 -4.92 4.24 6.13
C PRO A 53 -4.06 3.30 5.27
N TYR A 54 -3.89 2.06 5.72
CA TYR A 54 -3.11 1.08 4.95
C TYR A 54 -3.92 0.39 3.87
N TYR A 55 -5.07 -0.22 4.15
CA TYR A 55 -5.79 -1.06 3.18
C TYR A 55 -7.22 -0.56 2.93
N PRO A 56 -7.67 -0.37 1.67
CA PRO A 56 -9.09 -0.16 1.42
C PRO A 56 -9.84 -1.47 1.69
N VAL A 57 -11.03 -1.36 2.27
CA VAL A 57 -11.92 -2.50 2.54
C VAL A 57 -12.97 -2.55 1.43
N PRO A 58 -12.94 -3.56 0.54
CA PRO A 58 -13.94 -3.70 -0.51
C PRO A 58 -15.29 -4.08 0.10
N ALA A 59 -16.22 -3.13 0.13
CA ALA A 59 -17.58 -3.33 0.61
C ALA A 59 -18.57 -2.50 -0.23
N PRO A 60 -19.84 -2.93 -0.35
CA PRO A 60 -20.83 -2.22 -1.18
C PRO A 60 -21.04 -0.75 -0.77
N ASP A 61 -21.07 -0.48 0.54
CA ASP A 61 -21.18 0.85 1.12
C ASP A 61 -19.93 1.70 0.85
N ALA A 62 -18.74 1.14 1.04
CA ALA A 62 -17.47 1.80 0.72
C ALA A 62 -17.36 2.13 -0.77
N LYS A 63 -17.82 1.23 -1.65
CA LYS A 63 -17.88 1.48 -3.10
C LYS A 63 -18.85 2.60 -3.44
N ALA A 64 -20.04 2.62 -2.84
CA ALA A 64 -21.02 3.68 -3.06
C ALA A 64 -20.51 5.03 -2.56
N ALA A 65 -19.82 5.07 -1.41
CA ALA A 65 -19.17 6.28 -0.90
C ALA A 65 -18.06 6.77 -1.85
N TYR A 66 -17.17 5.86 -2.29
CA TYR A 66 -16.12 6.19 -3.24
C TYR A 66 -16.67 6.76 -4.55
N GLN A 67 -17.76 6.21 -5.10
CA GLN A 67 -18.35 6.72 -6.34
C GLN A 67 -18.80 8.18 -6.23
N LYS A 68 -19.31 8.60 -5.06
CA LYS A 68 -19.67 10.01 -4.81
C LYS A 68 -18.43 10.90 -4.81
N TYR A 69 -17.36 10.48 -4.14
CA TYR A 69 -16.09 11.23 -4.13
C TYR A 69 -15.41 11.25 -5.50
N ALA A 70 -15.49 10.17 -6.26
CA ALA A 70 -14.95 10.10 -7.61
C ALA A 70 -15.68 11.07 -8.57
N ALA A 71 -17.01 11.23 -8.40
CA ALA A 71 -17.76 12.23 -9.16
C ALA A 71 -17.32 13.66 -8.82
N LEU A 72 -17.15 13.98 -7.53
CA LEU A 72 -16.64 15.28 -7.08
C LEU A 72 -15.20 15.52 -7.59
N ALA A 73 -14.33 14.53 -7.49
CA ALA A 73 -12.96 14.61 -7.98
C ALA A 73 -12.88 14.86 -9.50
N ALA A 74 -13.84 14.38 -10.28
CA ALA A 74 -13.90 14.62 -11.72
C ALA A 74 -14.31 16.06 -12.09
N GLU A 75 -14.93 16.80 -11.16
CA GLU A 75 -15.30 18.21 -11.35
C GLU A 75 -14.13 19.16 -11.07
N GLU A 76 -13.06 18.70 -10.41
CA GLU A 76 -11.87 19.47 -10.08
C GLU A 76 -10.95 19.67 -11.29
N LYS A 77 -10.99 20.86 -11.88
CA LYS A 77 -10.33 21.16 -13.18
C LYS A 77 -8.80 21.21 -13.13
N HIS A 78 -8.23 21.46 -11.96
CA HIS A 78 -6.79 21.72 -11.80
C HIS A 78 -6.11 20.74 -10.83
N THR A 79 -6.78 19.63 -10.53
CA THR A 79 -6.31 18.65 -9.55
C THR A 79 -6.42 17.25 -10.14
N SER A 80 -5.34 16.48 -10.10
CA SER A 80 -5.34 15.07 -10.47
C SER A 80 -5.26 14.18 -9.23
N PHE A 81 -6.21 13.25 -9.12
CA PHE A 81 -6.30 12.31 -8.00
C PHE A 81 -5.75 10.95 -8.41
N ILE A 82 -4.51 10.65 -8.02
CA ILE A 82 -3.82 9.40 -8.36
C ILE A 82 -3.30 8.65 -7.13
N GLY A 83 -3.07 7.35 -7.32
CA GLY A 83 -2.51 6.48 -6.30
C GLY A 83 -3.55 5.82 -5.40
N ARG A 84 -3.04 5.02 -4.45
CA ARG A 84 -3.81 4.10 -3.62
C ARG A 84 -4.97 4.76 -2.87
N LEU A 85 -4.67 5.84 -2.16
CA LEU A 85 -5.63 6.52 -1.29
C LEU A 85 -6.62 7.37 -2.09
N ALA A 86 -6.13 8.11 -3.10
CA ALA A 86 -6.96 8.99 -3.91
C ALA A 86 -8.00 8.22 -4.75
N THR A 87 -7.70 6.98 -5.13
CA THR A 87 -8.58 6.15 -5.97
C THR A 87 -9.27 5.03 -5.20
N TYR A 88 -9.09 4.96 -3.87
CA TYR A 88 -9.63 3.91 -3.00
C TYR A 88 -9.44 2.50 -3.55
N ARG A 89 -8.22 2.18 -3.98
CA ARG A 89 -7.89 0.89 -4.61
C ARG A 89 -6.64 0.29 -3.99
N TYR A 90 -6.61 -1.03 -3.94
CA TYR A 90 -5.44 -1.75 -3.47
C TYR A 90 -4.45 -1.92 -4.63
N TYR A 91 -3.41 -1.09 -4.64
CA TYR A 91 -2.34 -1.12 -5.64
C TYR A 91 -1.00 -1.55 -5.05
N ASN A 92 -0.23 -2.27 -5.86
CA ASN A 92 1.21 -2.48 -5.68
C ASN A 92 2.01 -1.27 -6.19
N MET A 93 3.30 -1.21 -5.84
CA MET A 93 4.19 -0.10 -6.19
C MET A 93 4.34 0.11 -7.71
N ASP A 94 4.41 -0.96 -8.48
CA ASP A 94 4.52 -0.92 -9.95
C ASP A 94 3.28 -0.28 -10.59
N GLN A 95 2.09 -0.62 -10.08
CA GLN A 95 0.82 -0.09 -10.56
C GLN A 95 0.68 1.41 -10.27
N VAL A 96 1.08 1.85 -9.07
CA VAL A 96 1.08 3.28 -8.72
C VAL A 96 2.12 4.04 -9.55
N THR A 97 3.30 3.45 -9.77
CA THR A 97 4.35 4.04 -10.62
C THR A 97 3.86 4.22 -12.05
N ALA A 98 3.27 3.19 -12.65
CA ALA A 98 2.72 3.24 -14.00
C ALA A 98 1.61 4.29 -14.13
N MET A 99 0.72 4.37 -13.12
CA MET A 99 -0.33 5.39 -13.06
C MET A 99 0.25 6.81 -13.02
N ALA A 100 1.27 7.04 -12.20
CA ALA A 100 1.92 8.34 -12.10
C ALA A 100 2.58 8.77 -13.42
N LEU A 101 3.26 7.85 -14.10
CA LEU A 101 3.86 8.12 -15.41
C LEU A 101 2.80 8.44 -16.46
N THR A 102 1.73 7.64 -16.52
CA THR A 102 0.61 7.87 -17.45
C THR A 102 -0.05 9.22 -17.22
N GLU A 103 -0.24 9.61 -15.96
CA GLU A 103 -0.83 10.90 -15.63
C GLU A 103 0.11 12.06 -15.94
N ALA A 104 1.41 11.89 -15.70
CA ALA A 104 2.41 12.89 -16.08
C ALA A 104 2.42 13.13 -17.61
N ASP A 105 2.40 12.07 -18.42
CA ASP A 105 2.34 12.17 -19.87
C ASP A 105 1.08 12.92 -20.34
N ARG A 106 -0.08 12.62 -19.73
CA ARG A 106 -1.34 13.32 -19.99
C ARG A 106 -1.25 14.82 -19.70
N LEU A 107 -0.67 15.19 -18.56
CA LEU A 107 -0.52 16.58 -18.14
C LEU A 107 0.47 17.34 -19.03
N LEU A 108 1.60 16.73 -19.39
CA LEU A 108 2.57 17.31 -20.33
C LEU A 108 1.95 17.55 -21.71
N ALA A 109 1.12 16.62 -22.20
CA ALA A 109 0.41 16.79 -23.47
C ALA A 109 -0.62 17.94 -23.44
N LEU A 110 -1.26 18.18 -22.29
CA LEU A 110 -2.27 19.24 -22.14
C LEU A 110 -1.69 20.63 -21.92
N HIS A 111 -0.56 20.72 -21.22
CA HIS A 111 0.00 21.99 -20.76
C HIS A 111 1.36 22.35 -21.39
N GLY A 112 1.92 21.45 -22.19
CA GLY A 112 3.27 21.58 -22.74
C GLY A 112 4.34 21.18 -21.71
N THR A 113 5.54 20.87 -22.21
CA THR A 113 6.75 20.79 -21.39
C THR A 113 7.12 22.21 -20.94
N PRO A 114 7.51 22.43 -19.66
CA PRO A 114 8.06 23.72 -19.24
C PRO A 114 9.28 24.14 -20.06
#